data_AF-A0AAF0L000-F1
#
_entry.id   AF-A0AAF0L000-F1
#
_cell.length_a   1.000
_cell.length_b   1.000
_cell.length_c   1.000
_cell.angle_alpha   90.00
_cell.angle_beta   90.00
_cell.angle_gamma   90.00
#
_symmetry.space_group_name_H-M   'P 1'
#
loop_
_entity.id
_entity.type
_entity.pdbx_description
1 polymer ?
#
loop_
_entity_poly.entity_id
_entity_poly.type
_entity_poly.pdbx_seq_one_letter_code
_entity_poly.pdbx_strand_id
1 'polypeptide(L)' 'MREPTAMHELRADPLEWHRRGLTSPVEIDRIVMSRLGLGTAAEPTYADFFLAAA' A
#
# COMPACT_ATOMS: atom_id res chain seq x y z
N MET A 1 -14.52 28.56 -3.65
CA MET A 1 -14.32 27.10 -3.70
C MET A 1 -12.83 26.85 -3.74
N ARG A 2 -12.28 25.95 -2.90
CA ARG A 2 -10.86 25.62 -2.93
C ARG A 2 -10.66 24.51 -3.96
N GLU A 3 -9.83 24.75 -4.96
CA GLU A 3 -9.64 23.88 -6.13
C GLU A 3 -9.20 22.45 -5.72
N PRO A 4 -9.76 21.39 -6.34
CA PRO A 4 -9.45 20.00 -6.00
C PRO A 4 -7.97 19.64 -6.18
N THR A 5 -7.25 20.31 -7.08
CA THR A 5 -5.82 20.13 -7.32
C THR A 5 -4.98 20.54 -6.11
N ALA A 6 -5.30 21.68 -5.48
CA ALA A 6 -4.62 22.16 -4.28
C ALA A 6 -4.85 21.23 -3.08
N MET A 7 -6.01 20.57 -3.03
CA MET A 7 -6.30 19.54 -2.02
C MET A 7 -5.52 18.24 -2.26
N HIS A 8 -5.13 17.94 -3.49
CA HIS A 8 -4.29 16.78 -3.81
C HIS A 8 -2.85 17.02 -3.38
N GLU A 9 -2.32 18.22 -3.62
CA GLU A 9 -0.99 18.65 -3.19
C GLU A 9 -0.86 18.66 -1.66
N LEU A 10 -1.86 19.20 -0.94
CA LEU A 10 -1.88 19.20 0.52
C LEU A 10 -1.95 17.78 1.12
N ARG A 11 -2.59 16.83 0.42
CA ARG A 11 -2.61 15.42 0.83
C ARG A 11 -1.30 14.69 0.51
N ALA A 12 -0.45 15.25 -0.33
CA ALA A 12 0.87 14.69 -0.63
C ALA A 12 1.90 15.03 0.45
N ASP A 13 1.71 16.09 1.25
CA ASP A 13 2.64 16.47 2.32
C ASP A 13 2.41 15.65 3.60
N PRO A 14 3.33 14.75 4.00
CA PRO A 14 3.19 13.95 5.21
C PRO A 14 3.04 14.80 6.48
N LEU A 15 3.65 15.99 6.56
CA LEU A 15 3.59 16.84 7.76
C LEU A 15 2.16 17.28 8.08
N GLU A 16 1.34 17.56 7.07
CA GLU A 16 -0.05 17.97 7.24
C GLU A 16 -0.95 16.84 7.77
N TRP A 17 -0.61 15.58 7.50
CA TRP A 17 -1.28 14.43 8.10
C TRP A 17 -0.96 14.31 9.59
N HIS A 18 0.34 14.41 9.92
CA HIS A 18 0.81 14.34 11.31
C HIS A 18 0.25 15.45 12.18
N ARG A 19 0.17 16.68 11.66
CA ARG A 19 -0.46 17.82 12.36
C ARG A 19 -1.91 17.56 12.73
N ARG A 20 -2.60 16.70 11.98
CA ARG A 20 -4.00 16.32 12.23
C ARG A 20 -4.12 15.02 13.02
N GLY A 21 -3.01 14.45 13.50
CA GLY A 21 -2.97 13.17 14.20
C GLY A 21 -3.24 11.96 13.30
N LEU A 22 -3.05 12.11 11.98
CA LEU A 22 -3.24 11.05 11.00
C LEU A 22 -1.88 10.51 10.51
N THR A 23 -1.86 9.25 10.07
CA THR A 23 -0.71 8.64 9.41
C THR A 23 -0.73 8.93 7.92
N SER A 24 0.41 9.29 7.34
CA SER A 24 0.50 9.60 5.91
C SER A 24 0.38 8.35 5.03
N PRO A 25 -0.06 8.48 3.76
CA PRO A 25 -0.15 7.34 2.84
C PRO A 25 1.18 6.57 2.69
N VAL A 26 2.31 7.29 2.63
CA VAL A 26 3.65 6.68 2.49
C VAL A 26 4.00 5.81 3.71
N GLU A 27 3.61 6.22 4.91
CA GLU A 27 3.85 5.43 6.13
C GLU A 27 2.92 4.24 6.21
N ILE A 28 1.67 4.38 5.77
CA ILE A 28 0.74 3.26 5.62
C ILE A 28 1.34 2.23 4.67
N ASP A 29 1.85 2.64 3.51
CA ASP A 29 2.49 1.74 2.56
C ASP A 29 3.67 1.00 3.19
N ARG A 30 4.52 1.68 3.96
CA ARG A 30 5.62 1.02 4.71
C ARG A 30 5.10 -0.01 5.72
N ILE A 31 4.04 0.31 6.46
CA ILE A 31 3.42 -0.62 7.42
C ILE A 31 2.85 -1.84 6.68
N VAL A 32 2.15 -1.62 5.56
CA VAL A 32 1.60 -2.69 4.72
C VAL A 32 2.71 -3.59 4.21
N MET A 33 3.76 -3.03 3.61
CA MET A 33 4.90 -3.80 3.11
C MET A 33 5.64 -4.55 4.22
N SER A 34 5.81 -3.92 5.39
CA SER A 34 6.40 -4.58 6.56
C SER A 34 5.57 -5.76 7.05
N ARG A 35 4.23 -5.70 6.93
CA ARG A 35 3.31 -6.76 7.37
C ARG A 35 3.17 -7.89 6.36
N LEU A 36 3.12 -7.55 5.07
CA LEU A 36 3.01 -8.54 4.00
C LEU A 36 4.32 -9.32 3.81
N GLY A 37 5.46 -8.76 4.23
CA GLY A 37 6.77 -9.35 4.03
C GLY A 37 7.23 -9.31 2.57
N LEU A 38 8.44 -9.81 2.31
CA LEU A 38 8.93 -10.05 0.94
C LEU A 38 8.39 -11.40 0.47
N GLY A 39 7.38 -11.36 -0.40
CA GLY A 39 6.86 -12.53 -1.08
C GLY A 39 5.72 -13.19 -0.32
N THR A 40 4.49 -12.76 -0.62
CA THR A 40 3.39 -13.72 -0.64
C THR A 40 3.82 -14.81 -1.63
N ALA A 41 4.05 -16.03 -1.16
CA ALA A 41 4.17 -17.17 -2.07
C ALA A 41 2.98 -17.07 -3.04
N ALA A 42 3.25 -17.11 -4.35
CA ALA A 42 2.18 -17.05 -5.34
C ALA A 42 1.15 -18.11 -4.95
N GLU A 43 -0.11 -17.69 -4.82
CA GLU A 43 -1.18 -18.63 -4.51
C GLU A 43 -1.15 -19.70 -5.60
N PRO A 44 -1.07 -20.99 -5.23
CA PRO A 44 -1.01 -22.06 -6.21
C PRO A 44 -2.25 -21.97 -7.08
N THR A 45 -2.01 -21.91 -8.38
CA THR A 45 -3.05 -21.97 -9.38
C THR A 45 -3.48 -23.43 -9.57
N TYR A 46 -4.65 -23.63 -10.18
CA TYR A 46 -5.11 -24.97 -10.52
C TYR A 46 -4.13 -25.74 -11.43
N ALA A 47 -3.33 -25.03 -12.22
CA ALA A 47 -2.32 -25.64 -13.09
C ALA A 47 -1.17 -26.30 -12.31
N ASP A 48 -0.85 -25.80 -11.12
CA ASP A 48 0.28 -26.29 -10.32
C ASP A 48 0.06 -27.73 -9.81
N PHE A 49 -1.19 -28.18 -9.70
CA PHE A 49 -1.53 -29.57 -9.37
C PHE A 49 -1.02 -30.57 -10.41
N PHE A 50 -0.92 -30.17 -11.68
CA PHE A 50 -0.46 -31.06 -12.75
C PHE A 50 1.06 -31.06 -12.91
N LEU A 51 1.75 -30.02 -12.42
CA LEU A 51 3.21 -29.93 -12.46
C LEU A 51 3.88 -30.77 -11.36
N ALA A 52 3.21 -30.97 -10.22
CA ALA A 52 3.74 -31.77 -9.11
C ALA A 52 3.68 -33.30 -9.32
N ALA A 53 2.98 -33.76 -10.35
CA ALA A 53 2.74 -35.18 -10.65
C ALA A 53 3.60 -35.74 -11.82
N ALA A 54 4.51 -34.92 -12.37
CA ALA A 54 5.46 -35.29 -13.42
C ALA A 54 6.87 -35.51 -12.84
#